data_AF-A0A1M6IET3-F1
#
_entry.id   AF-A0A1M6IET3-F1
#
_cell.length_a   1.000
_cell.length_b   1.000
_cell.length_c   1.000
_cell.angle_alpha   90.00
_cell.angle_beta   90.00
_cell.angle_gamma   90.00
#
_symmetry.space_group_name_H-M   'P 1'
#
loop_
_entity.id
_entity.type
_entity.pdbx_description
1 polymer ?
#
loop_
_entity_poly.entity_id
_entity_poly.type
_entity_poly.pdbx_seq_one_letter_code
_entity_poly.pdbx_strand_id
1 'polypeptide(L)' 'MRHLPDHGLPLVQLKEQRRDLVVALQNRVGPVSGWELMQIAAIQQAISAFEDVIADLDAEMEAAA' A
#
# COMPACT_ATOMS: atom_id res chain seq x y z
N MET A 1 2.78 -15.43 12.61
CA MET A 1 2.56 -14.04 12.16
C MET A 1 3.89 -13.54 11.61
N ARG A 2 3.96 -13.23 10.31
CA ARG A 2 5.18 -12.72 9.69
C ARG A 2 5.34 -11.27 10.17
N HIS A 3 6.29 -11.03 11.09
CA HIS A 3 6.60 -9.67 11.52
C HIS A 3 7.08 -8.90 10.28
N LEU A 4 6.30 -7.91 9.82
CA LEU A 4 6.82 -6.92 8.89
C LEU A 4 7.95 -6.18 9.62
N PRO A 5 9.08 -5.88 8.94
CA PRO A 5 10.08 -5.00 9.50
C PRO A 5 9.39 -3.68 9.87
N ASP A 6 9.58 -3.23 11.11
CA ASP A 6 9.02 -1.95 11.51
C ASP A 6 9.88 -0.83 10.89
N HIS A 7 9.40 -0.34 9.75
CA HIS A 7 10.04 0.76 9.04
C HIS A 7 9.75 2.13 9.70
N GLY A 8 8.90 2.18 10.74
CA GLY A 8 8.48 3.43 11.40
C GLY A 8 7.62 4.35 10.53
N LEU A 9 7.43 4.03 9.25
CA LEU A 9 6.73 4.83 8.25
C LEU A 9 5.45 4.12 7.81
N PRO A 10 4.24 4.65 8.12
CA PRO A 10 2.96 4.03 7.78
C PRO A 10 2.80 3.68 6.29
N LEU A 11 3.30 4.54 5.39
CA LEU A 11 3.23 4.31 3.94
C LEU A 11 4.06 3.09 3.50
N VAL A 12 5.21 2.85 4.13
CA VAL A 12 6.04 1.68 3.83
C VAL A 12 5.33 0.41 4.28
N GLN A 13 4.75 0.41 5.49
CA GLN A 13 3.99 -0.73 6.01
C GLN A 13 2.81 -1.10 5.10
N LEU A 14 2.06 -0.11 4.62
CA LEU A 14 0.95 -0.33 3.69
C LEU A 14 1.42 -0.91 2.34
N LYS A 15 2.52 -0.40 1.78
CA LYS A 15 3.11 -0.91 0.53
C LYS A 15 3.57 -2.37 0.67
N GLU A 16 4.21 -2.69 1.79
CA GLU A 16 4.65 -4.04 2.12
C GLU A 16 3.46 -5.00 2.31
N GLN A 17 2.42 -4.58 3.04
CA GLN A 17 1.20 -5.35 3.22
C GLN A 17 0.49 -5.63 1.88
N ARG A 18 0.39 -4.63 1.00
CA ARG A 18 -0.16 -4.79 -0.35
C ARG A 18 0.65 -5.82 -1.15
N ARG A 19 1.98 -5.73 -1.09
CA ARG A 19 2.89 -6.66 -1.78
C ARG A 19 2.67 -8.09 -1.31
N ASP A 20 2.60 -8.32 0.00
CA ASP A 20 2.40 -9.65 0.55
C ASP A 20 1.08 -10.28 0.09
N LEU A 21 -0.01 -9.50 0.01
CA LEU A 21 -1.30 -9.97 -0.51
C LEU A 21 -1.23 -10.32 -2.00
N VAL A 22 -0.58 -9.49 -2.81
CA VAL A 22 -0.40 -9.76 -4.25
C VAL A 22 0.46 -11.00 -4.47
N VAL A 23 1.54 -11.18 -3.71
CA VAL A 23 2.40 -12.37 -3.77
C VAL A 23 1.62 -13.62 -3.35
N ALA A 24 0.74 -13.52 -2.35
CA ALA A 24 -0.14 -14.63 -1.96
C ALA A 24 -1.09 -15.02 -3.10
N LEU A 25 -1.64 -14.05 -3.84
CA LEU A 25 -2.47 -14.31 -5.02
C LEU A 25 -1.68 -14.96 -6.17
N GLN A 26 -0.44 -14.54 -6.42
CA GLN A 26 0.41 -15.10 -7.47
C GLN A 26 0.74 -16.58 -7.23
N ASN A 27 0.90 -16.98 -5.97
CA ASN A 27 1.24 -18.35 -5.60
C ASN A 27 0.01 -19.25 -5.39
N ARG A 28 -1.20 -18.75 -5.65
CA ARG A 28 -2.43 -19.51 -5.42
C ARG A 28 -2.71 -20.51 -6.54
N VAL A 29 -3.26 -21.66 -6.14
CA VAL A 29 -3.98 -22.59 -7.02
C VAL A 29 -5.49 -22.36 -6.88
N GLY A 30 -6.19 -22.01 -7.98
CA GLY A 30 -7.64 -21.79 -8.00
C GLY A 30 -8.06 -20.34 -8.33
N PRO A 31 -9.37 -20.01 -8.36
CA PRO A 31 -9.91 -18.71 -8.80
C PRO A 31 -9.84 -17.61 -7.74
N VAL A 32 -9.70 -16.34 -8.16
CA VAL A 32 -9.54 -15.20 -7.23
C VAL A 32 -10.86 -14.81 -6.63
N SER A 33 -10.93 -14.72 -5.31
CA SER A 33 -12.14 -14.27 -4.63
C SER A 33 -12.26 -12.75 -4.70
N GLY A 34 -13.49 -12.26 -4.82
CA GLY A 34 -13.76 -10.82 -4.78
C GLY A 34 -13.34 -10.17 -3.45
N TRP A 35 -13.33 -10.93 -2.36
CA TRP A 35 -12.87 -10.46 -1.06
C TRP A 35 -11.37 -10.13 -1.04
N GLU A 36 -10.53 -11.01 -1.59
CA GLU A 36 -9.07 -10.74 -1.70
C GLU A 36 -8.80 -9.49 -2.55
N LEU A 37 -9.55 -9.32 -3.64
CA LEU A 37 -9.45 -8.12 -4.48
C LEU A 37 -9.87 -6.86 -3.73
N MET A 38 -10.97 -6.93 -2.96
CA MET A 38 -11.44 -5.81 -2.16
C MET A 38 -10.46 -5.43 -1.06
N GLN A 39 -9.80 -6.41 -0.43
CA GLN A 39 -8.77 -6.15 0.57
C GLN A 39 -7.56 -5.41 -0.04
N ILE A 40 -7.08 -5.85 -1.21
CA ILE A 40 -5.99 -5.16 -1.92
C ILE A 40 -6.43 -3.75 -2.33
N ALA A 41 -7.66 -3.59 -2.82
CA ALA A 41 -8.20 -2.29 -3.20
C ALA A 41 -8.28 -1.32 -2.03
N ALA A 42 -8.72 -1.77 -0.85
CA ALA A 42 -8.79 -0.95 0.36
C ALA A 42 -7.39 -0.45 0.78
N ILE A 43 -6.38 -1.33 0.76
CA ILE A 43 -5.00 -0.93 1.07
C ILE A 43 -4.46 0.04 0.00
N GLN A 44 -4.77 -0.20 -1.28
CA GLN A 44 -4.40 0.70 -2.35
C GLN A 44 -5.01 2.09 -2.17
N GLN A 45 -6.28 2.20 -1.76
CA GLN A 45 -6.92 3.49 -1.49
C GLN A 45 -6.22 4.24 -0.35
N ALA A 46 -5.85 3.55 0.73
CA ALA A 46 -5.09 4.16 1.81
C ALA A 46 -3.72 4.68 1.32
N ILE A 47 -2.98 3.88 0.55
CA ILE A 47 -1.69 4.27 -0.03
C ILE A 47 -1.85 5.55 -0.87
N SER A 48 -2.82 5.57 -1.79
CA SER A 48 -3.05 6.72 -2.67
C SER A 48 -3.38 7.98 -1.87
N ALA A 49 -4.23 7.89 -0.84
CA ALA A 49 -4.54 9.04 0.01
C ALA A 49 -3.30 9.62 0.71
N PHE A 50 -2.36 8.77 1.14
CA PHE A 50 -1.08 9.24 1.70
C PHE A 50 -0.17 9.86 0.63
N GLU A 51 -0.09 9.24 -0.55
CA GLU A 51 0.73 9.73 -1.66
C GLU A 51 0.26 11.08 -2.18
N ASP A 52 -1.06 11.32 -2.23
CA ASP A 52 -1.64 12.60 -2.65
C ASP A 52 -1.22 13.73 -1.68
N VAL A 53 -1.31 13.51 -0.36
CA VAL A 53 -0.89 14.50 0.64
C VAL A 53 0.62 14.77 0.56
N ILE A 54 1.43 13.75 0.35
CA ILE A 54 2.88 13.93 0.18
C ILE A 54 3.18 14.74 -1.09
N ALA A 55 2.51 14.43 -2.19
CA ALA A 55 2.70 15.15 -3.45
C ALA A 55 2.32 16.63 -3.32
N ASP A 56 1.22 16.93 -2.62
CA ASP A 56 0.82 18.31 -2.32
C ASP A 56 1.90 19.04 -1.49
N LEU A 57 2.44 18.39 -0.44
CA LEU A 57 3.50 18.96 0.40
C LEU A 57 4.82 19.17 -0.36
N ASP A 58 5.21 18.21 -1.20
CA ASP A 58 6.42 18.31 -2.02
C ASP A 58 6.28 19.47 -3.02
N ALA A 59 5.11 19.64 -3.62
CA ALA A 59 4.82 20.75 -4.54
C ALA A 59 4.84 22.11 -3.83
N GLU A 60 4.27 22.22 -2.62
CA GLU A 60 4.32 23.44 -1.80
C GLU A 60 5.75 23.82 -1.42
N MET A 61 6.59 22.83 -1.08
CA MET A 61 7.99 23.05 -0.71
C MET A 61 8.83 23.53 -1.89
N GLU A 62 8.66 22.94 -3.08
CA GLU A 62 9.35 23.37 -4.30
C GLU A 62 8.91 24.79 -4.73
N ALA A 63 7.64 25.15 -4.54
CA ALA A 63 7.16 26.50 -4.84
C ALA A 63 7.69 27.58 -3.88
N ALA A 64 8.17 27.17 -2.69
CA ALA A 64 8.71 28.05 -1.66
C ALA A 64 10.24 28.21 -1.71
N ALA A 65 10.94 27.45 -2.58
CA ALA A 65 12.39 27.46 -2.77
C ALA A 65 12.84 28.49 -3.82
#